data_AF-A0A1D1ZSC6-F1
#
_entry.id   AF-A0A1D1ZSC6-F1
#
_cell.length_a   1.000
_cell.length_b   1.000
_cell.length_c   1.000
_cell.angle_alpha   90.00
_cell.angle_beta   90.00
_cell.angle_gamma   90.00
#
_symmetry.space_group_name_H-M   'P 1'
#
loop_
_entity.id
_entity.type
_entity.pdbx_description
1 polymer ?
#
loop_
_entity_poly.entity_id
_entity_poly.type
_entity_poly.pdbx_seq_one_letter_code
_entity_poly.pdbx_strand_id
1 'polypeptide(L)'
;MVLGYAARRRTEGDALRDLGLVAFLETSSVGDLGDIRRAIAVRQSLKTATAQGDLLAPWAGMGPQEVVRELTQGGRCSALVSVTPDLSDLLLGHSAWFTYGGMVRVYKHYRCALSDPDLPGTALSFSSYPGELSSDDDFYLTNTGLAVLQTTNRVLNESLFHDVHPHSLPSWQRERVACWTARDGPAWAAAVAAHNSGTGNNQWMVADLGRFAPGADLTPGLLTIVEQIPGRVAVWDGTPHLERGYWPSYNIPADPGVYAASGYAAAAAALAAR
;
A
#
# COMPACT_ATOMS: atom_id res chain seq x y z
N MET A 1 11.72 -17.76 9.18
CA MET A 1 11.25 -17.09 10.41
C MET A 1 10.58 -18.06 11.38
N VAL A 2 9.47 -18.71 11.00
CA VAL A 2 8.75 -19.70 11.83
C VAL A 2 9.67 -20.73 12.48
N LEU A 3 10.54 -21.38 11.68
CA LEU A 3 11.49 -22.37 12.19
C LEU A 3 12.50 -21.79 13.20
N GLY A 4 12.94 -20.55 12.99
CA GLY A 4 13.86 -19.86 13.89
C GLY A 4 13.19 -19.51 15.23
N TYR A 5 11.95 -19.02 15.18
CA TYR A 5 11.15 -18.78 16.38
C TYR A 5 10.87 -20.07 17.15
N ALA A 6 10.46 -21.14 16.45
CA ALA A 6 10.25 -22.45 17.05
C ALA A 6 11.53 -23.03 17.69
N ALA A 7 12.69 -22.80 17.07
CA ALA A 7 13.98 -23.18 17.65
C ALA A 7 14.28 -22.41 18.94
N ARG A 8 14.03 -21.09 18.98
CA ARG A 8 14.19 -20.29 20.18
C ARG A 8 13.24 -20.71 21.30
N ARG A 9 11.98 -20.99 20.97
CA ARG A 9 10.98 -21.50 21.91
C ARG A 9 11.44 -22.80 22.58
N ARG A 10 12.05 -23.73 21.84
CA ARG A 10 12.61 -24.96 22.44
C ARG A 10 13.67 -24.69 23.51
N THR A 11 14.39 -23.58 23.43
CA THR A 11 15.43 -23.21 24.41
C THR A 11 14.90 -22.39 25.59
N GLU A 12 13.84 -21.59 25.40
CA GLU A 12 13.28 -20.71 26.45
C GLU A 12 12.02 -21.28 27.13
N GLY A 13 11.49 -22.40 26.64
CA GLY A 13 10.32 -23.06 27.21
C GLY A 13 9.04 -22.22 27.10
N ASP A 14 8.22 -22.27 28.14
CA ASP A 14 6.87 -21.66 28.16
C ASP A 14 6.86 -20.12 28.26
N ALA A 15 8.03 -19.48 28.33
CA ALA A 15 8.15 -18.02 28.26
C ALA A 15 7.72 -17.47 26.87
N LEU A 16 7.76 -18.30 25.83
CA LEU A 16 7.37 -17.94 24.47
C LEU A 16 6.09 -18.68 24.04
N ARG A 17 5.12 -17.91 23.51
CA ARG A 17 3.88 -18.48 22.95
C ARG A 17 4.18 -19.41 21.78
N ASP A 18 3.38 -20.46 21.61
CA ASP A 18 3.48 -21.34 20.46
C ASP A 18 2.85 -20.70 19.22
N LEU A 19 3.69 -20.16 18.33
CA LEU A 19 3.26 -19.45 17.13
C LEU A 19 3.56 -20.30 15.89
N GLY A 20 2.50 -20.68 15.18
CA GLY A 20 2.58 -21.41 13.91
C GLY A 20 2.69 -20.49 12.69
N LEU A 21 2.67 -21.09 11.50
CA LEU A 21 2.76 -20.37 10.21
C LEU A 21 1.71 -19.26 10.09
N VAL A 22 0.47 -19.52 10.50
CA VAL A 22 -0.64 -18.56 10.39
C VAL A 22 -0.33 -17.26 11.14
N ALA A 23 0.20 -17.33 12.37
CA ALA A 23 0.53 -16.15 13.15
C ALA A 23 1.57 -15.25 12.44
N PHE A 24 2.58 -15.85 11.80
CA PHE A 24 3.58 -15.11 11.05
C PHE A 24 3.04 -14.54 9.74
N LEU A 25 2.13 -15.25 9.07
CA LEU A 25 1.43 -14.73 7.89
C LEU A 25 0.53 -13.55 8.26
N GLU A 26 -0.21 -13.65 9.36
CA GLU A 26 -1.02 -12.55 9.90
C GLU A 26 -0.17 -11.33 10.20
N THR A 27 1.01 -11.53 10.78
CA THR A 27 1.94 -10.43 11.10
C THR A 27 2.34 -9.66 9.83
N SER A 28 2.61 -10.34 8.71
CA SER A 28 2.96 -9.64 7.46
C SER A 28 1.75 -9.17 6.64
N SER A 29 0.53 -9.54 7.03
CA SER A 29 -0.70 -9.24 6.26
C SER A 29 -1.57 -8.17 6.95
N VAL A 30 -1.01 -7.39 7.88
CA VAL A 30 -1.76 -6.39 8.67
C VAL A 30 -2.51 -5.40 7.77
N GLY A 31 -1.85 -4.87 6.73
CA GLY A 31 -2.50 -4.05 5.70
C GLY A 31 -3.62 -4.75 4.91
N ASP A 32 -3.53 -6.06 4.69
CA ASP A 32 -4.54 -6.81 3.92
C ASP A 32 -5.75 -7.27 4.76
N LEU A 33 -5.54 -7.59 6.05
CA LEU A 33 -6.55 -8.23 6.91
C LEU A 33 -7.83 -7.40 7.04
N GLY A 34 -7.73 -6.07 6.99
CA GLY A 34 -8.88 -5.17 7.02
C GLY A 34 -9.82 -5.40 5.83
N ASP A 35 -9.25 -5.45 4.62
CA ASP A 35 -9.98 -5.66 3.38
C ASP A 35 -10.49 -7.11 3.26
N ILE A 36 -9.70 -8.10 3.71
CA ILE A 36 -10.12 -9.51 3.75
C ILE A 36 -11.36 -9.68 4.64
N ARG A 37 -11.37 -9.07 5.83
CA ARG A 37 -12.52 -9.13 6.74
C ARG A 37 -13.77 -8.53 6.10
N ARG A 38 -13.64 -7.44 5.35
CA ARG A 38 -14.76 -6.85 4.59
C ARG A 38 -15.25 -7.75 3.48
N ALA A 39 -14.35 -8.34 2.70
CA ALA A 39 -14.71 -9.28 1.66
C ALA A 39 -15.50 -10.49 2.21
N ILE A 40 -15.12 -11.00 3.39
CA ILE A 40 -15.87 -12.05 4.09
C ILE A 40 -17.27 -11.55 4.48
N ALA A 41 -17.37 -10.36 5.08
CA ALA A 41 -18.64 -9.77 5.48
C ALA A 41 -19.57 -9.54 4.27
N VAL A 42 -19.06 -8.96 3.18
CA VAL A 42 -19.79 -8.75 1.92
C VAL A 42 -20.31 -10.07 1.36
N ARG A 43 -19.48 -11.12 1.32
CA ARG A 43 -19.91 -12.46 0.87
C ARG A 43 -20.99 -13.07 1.76
N GLN A 44 -20.93 -12.84 3.07
CA GLN A 44 -21.98 -13.30 3.99
C GLN A 44 -23.29 -12.54 3.74
N SER A 45 -23.22 -11.21 3.63
CA SER A 45 -24.36 -10.37 3.32
C SER A 45 -25.01 -10.73 1.98
N LEU A 46 -24.24 -11.02 0.94
CA LEU A 46 -24.76 -11.45 -0.37
C LEU A 46 -25.49 -12.80 -0.32
N LYS A 47 -25.22 -13.66 0.68
CA LYS A 47 -25.97 -14.91 0.89
C LYS A 47 -27.33 -14.68 1.54
N THR A 48 -27.50 -13.56 2.25
CA THR A 48 -28.69 -13.26 3.06
C THR A 48 -29.52 -12.09 2.54
N ALA A 49 -28.96 -11.25 1.65
CA ALA A 49 -29.55 -9.98 1.26
C ALA A 49 -30.39 -10.07 -0.03
N THR A 50 -31.58 -9.48 0.02
CA THR A 50 -32.47 -9.22 -1.12
C THR A 50 -32.21 -7.87 -1.81
N ALA A 51 -31.26 -7.05 -1.34
CA ALA A 51 -30.91 -5.77 -1.97
C ALA A 51 -29.38 -5.53 -1.97
N GLN A 52 -28.77 -5.53 -3.15
CA GLN A 52 -27.36 -5.19 -3.38
C GLN A 52 -27.04 -3.70 -3.15
N GLY A 53 -28.06 -2.85 -2.94
CA GLY A 53 -27.92 -1.39 -2.85
C GLY A 53 -27.16 -0.88 -1.62
N ASP A 54 -27.30 -1.54 -0.47
CA ASP A 54 -26.71 -1.07 0.80
C ASP A 54 -25.17 -1.14 0.79
N LEU A 55 -24.59 -2.03 -0.01
CA LEU A 55 -23.15 -2.20 -0.16
C LEU A 55 -22.50 -1.13 -1.05
N LEU A 56 -23.27 -0.47 -1.91
CA LEU A 56 -22.76 0.59 -2.78
C LEU A 56 -22.56 1.90 -2.04
N ALA A 57 -23.35 2.14 -1.00
CA ALA A 57 -23.33 3.36 -0.22
C ALA A 57 -23.57 3.09 1.27
N PRO A 58 -22.67 2.35 1.96
CA PRO A 58 -22.79 2.12 3.40
C PRO A 58 -22.79 3.43 4.21
N TRP A 59 -22.24 4.50 3.62
CA TRP A 59 -22.21 5.86 4.14
C TRP A 59 -23.51 6.67 3.91
N ALA A 60 -24.46 6.19 3.10
CA ALA A 60 -25.67 6.95 2.75
C ALA A 60 -26.53 7.34 3.97
N GLY A 61 -26.56 6.48 5.00
CA GLY A 61 -27.27 6.72 6.26
C GLY A 61 -26.44 7.40 7.35
N MET A 62 -25.12 7.52 7.18
CA MET A 62 -24.21 8.11 8.18
C MET A 62 -24.29 9.63 8.15
N GLY A 63 -24.20 10.33 9.28
CA GLY A 63 -24.06 11.79 9.36
C GLY A 63 -22.70 12.30 8.84
N PRO A 64 -22.54 13.59 8.52
CA PRO A 64 -21.29 14.11 7.93
C PRO A 64 -20.02 13.82 8.75
N GLN A 65 -20.09 13.96 10.07
CA GLN A 65 -18.96 13.65 10.96
C GLN A 65 -18.63 12.15 10.98
N GLU A 66 -19.62 11.29 10.81
CA GLU A 66 -19.41 9.84 10.77
C GLU A 66 -18.71 9.42 9.48
N VAL A 67 -19.07 10.02 8.33
CA VAL A 67 -18.37 9.78 7.06
C VAL A 67 -16.92 10.27 7.13
N VAL A 68 -16.67 11.46 7.69
CA VAL A 68 -15.30 11.96 7.91
C VAL A 68 -14.52 11.02 8.84
N ARG A 69 -15.15 10.51 9.90
CA ARG A 69 -14.53 9.54 10.80
C ARG A 69 -14.19 8.23 10.07
N GLU A 70 -15.08 7.71 9.23
CA GLU A 70 -14.81 6.51 8.44
C GLU A 70 -13.64 6.68 7.46
N LEU A 71 -13.56 7.85 6.82
CA LEU A 71 -12.46 8.21 5.93
C LEU A 71 -11.12 8.31 6.69
N THR A 72 -11.13 9.00 7.82
CA THR A 72 -9.91 9.26 8.63
C THR A 72 -9.44 8.04 9.43
N GLN A 73 -10.33 7.12 9.81
CA GLN A 73 -9.95 5.85 10.45
C GLN A 73 -9.58 4.76 9.45
N GLY A 74 -10.05 4.89 8.20
CA GLY A 74 -9.82 3.93 7.13
C GLY A 74 -8.54 4.17 6.32
N GLY A 75 -8.18 5.44 6.13
CA GLY A 75 -6.94 5.85 5.48
C GLY A 75 -5.76 5.82 6.45
N ARG A 76 -4.56 5.59 5.94
CA ARG A 76 -3.32 5.59 6.72
C ARG A 76 -2.18 6.28 6.00
N CYS A 77 -1.45 7.07 6.76
CA CYS A 77 -0.16 7.67 6.39
C CYS A 77 -0.27 8.98 5.60
N SER A 78 0.84 9.71 5.58
CA SER A 78 1.04 10.87 4.72
C SER A 78 2.38 10.74 4.02
N ALA A 79 2.45 11.05 2.73
CA ALA A 79 3.69 11.04 1.97
C ALA A 79 3.85 12.32 1.14
N LEU A 80 5.10 12.65 0.85
CA LEU A 80 5.49 13.78 0.02
C LEU A 80 6.72 13.40 -0.82
N VAL A 81 6.62 13.62 -2.13
CA VAL A 81 7.76 13.65 -3.05
C VAL A 81 7.89 15.09 -3.51
N SER A 82 9.01 15.75 -3.25
CA SER A 82 9.21 17.17 -3.57
C SER A 82 10.55 17.39 -4.21
N VAL A 83 10.62 18.30 -5.17
CA VAL A 83 11.89 18.81 -5.71
C VAL A 83 12.17 20.19 -5.12
N THR A 84 13.43 20.54 -4.88
CA THR A 84 13.79 21.90 -4.48
C THR A 84 13.59 22.89 -5.64
N PRO A 85 13.36 24.19 -5.38
CA PRO A 85 13.10 25.17 -6.43
C PRO A 85 14.21 25.32 -7.48
N ASP A 86 15.45 24.99 -7.12
CA ASP A 86 16.64 25.02 -7.99
C ASP A 86 16.99 23.64 -8.59
N LEU A 87 16.11 22.65 -8.42
CA LEU A 87 16.30 21.26 -8.85
C LEU A 87 17.57 20.59 -8.27
N SER A 88 18.14 21.15 -7.20
CA SER A 88 19.36 20.62 -6.59
C SER A 88 19.13 19.33 -5.80
N ASP A 89 17.91 19.09 -5.32
CA ASP A 89 17.59 17.93 -4.51
C ASP A 89 16.16 17.39 -4.74
N LEU A 90 16.00 16.08 -4.51
CA LEU A 90 14.74 15.35 -4.54
C LEU A 90 14.46 14.79 -3.15
N LEU A 91 13.47 15.35 -2.48
CA LEU A 91 13.08 15.03 -1.11
C LEU A 91 11.93 14.03 -1.10
N LEU A 92 12.09 12.97 -0.31
CA LEU A 92 11.10 11.91 -0.11
C LEU A 92 10.77 11.80 1.38
N GLY A 93 9.50 11.97 1.74
CA GLY A 93 9.03 11.89 3.11
C GLY A 93 7.82 10.97 3.24
N HIS A 94 7.84 10.09 4.24
CA HIS A 94 6.71 9.23 4.60
C HIS A 94 6.48 9.26 6.12
N SER A 95 5.24 9.45 6.54
CA SER A 95 4.81 9.45 7.94
C SER A 95 3.69 8.43 8.12
N ALA A 96 4.02 7.27 8.69
CA ALA A 96 3.05 6.19 8.90
C ALA A 96 2.00 6.56 9.97
N TRP A 97 0.73 6.28 9.70
CA TRP A 97 -0.35 6.44 10.69
C TRP A 97 -0.85 5.06 11.09
N PHE A 98 -0.64 4.70 12.35
CA PHE A 98 -1.08 3.41 12.87
C PHE A 98 -1.40 3.49 14.35
N THR A 99 -1.86 2.39 14.94
CA THR A 99 -2.08 2.33 16.38
C THR A 99 -0.75 2.53 17.13
N TYR A 100 -0.77 3.18 18.29
CA TYR A 100 0.44 3.32 19.12
C TYR A 100 1.05 1.98 19.55
N GLY A 101 0.25 0.90 19.58
CA GLY A 101 0.77 -0.45 19.79
C GLY A 101 1.76 -0.92 18.71
N GLY A 102 1.72 -0.32 17.52
CA GLY A 102 2.68 -0.57 16.44
C GLY A 102 4.05 0.07 16.66
N MET A 103 4.27 0.91 17.68
CA MET A 103 5.53 1.66 17.80
C MET A 103 6.77 0.83 18.20
N VAL A 104 6.68 -0.51 18.24
CA VAL A 104 7.87 -1.37 18.31
C VAL A 104 8.46 -1.47 16.91
N ARG A 105 9.43 -0.60 16.60
CA ARG A 105 9.96 -0.42 15.24
C ARG A 105 11.27 -1.18 15.02
N VAL A 106 11.48 -1.62 13.79
CA VAL A 106 12.78 -2.12 13.30
C VAL A 106 13.01 -1.56 11.90
N TYR A 107 14.08 -0.78 11.72
CA TYR A 107 14.55 -0.44 10.39
C TYR A 107 15.38 -1.61 9.85
N LYS A 108 15.05 -2.11 8.66
CA LYS A 108 15.61 -3.36 8.12
C LYS A 108 16.49 -3.09 6.92
N HIS A 109 17.63 -3.77 6.87
CA HIS A 109 18.48 -3.87 5.70
C HIS A 109 18.57 -5.33 5.29
N TYR A 110 18.05 -5.68 4.12
CA TYR A 110 18.27 -6.99 3.52
C TYR A 110 19.33 -6.88 2.44
N ARG A 111 20.24 -7.84 2.44
CA ARG A 111 21.22 -8.05 1.36
C ARG A 111 21.25 -9.55 1.08
N CYS A 112 20.54 -9.97 0.06
CA CYS A 112 20.41 -11.37 -0.31
C CYS A 112 21.42 -11.66 -1.43
N ALA A 113 22.32 -12.61 -1.22
CA ALA A 113 23.27 -13.05 -2.24
C ALA A 113 22.58 -13.94 -3.29
N LEU A 114 21.58 -13.40 -3.99
CA LEU A 114 20.87 -14.06 -5.08
C LEU A 114 21.66 -13.81 -6.37
N SER A 115 21.90 -14.88 -7.14
CA SER A 115 22.58 -14.83 -8.44
C SER A 115 21.57 -15.15 -9.54
N ASP A 116 20.53 -14.32 -9.64
CA ASP A 116 19.46 -14.45 -10.61
C ASP A 116 19.31 -13.11 -11.37
N PRO A 117 19.50 -13.06 -12.69
CA PRO A 117 19.39 -11.83 -13.47
C PRO A 117 17.99 -11.20 -13.45
N ASP A 118 16.95 -12.00 -13.15
CA ASP A 118 15.55 -11.56 -13.04
C ASP A 118 15.24 -10.94 -11.66
N LEU A 119 16.18 -11.00 -10.72
CA LEU A 119 16.04 -10.44 -9.36
C LEU A 119 17.08 -9.33 -9.10
N PRO A 120 17.03 -8.18 -9.79
CA PRO A 120 17.99 -7.10 -9.59
C PRO A 120 17.94 -6.43 -8.22
N GLY A 121 16.81 -6.47 -7.52
CA GLY A 121 16.55 -5.88 -6.21
C GLY A 121 17.08 -6.72 -5.04
N THR A 122 18.36 -7.11 -5.08
CA THR A 122 18.98 -8.00 -4.08
C THR A 122 19.31 -7.32 -2.76
N ALA A 123 19.28 -5.98 -2.69
CA ALA A 123 19.45 -5.25 -1.46
C ALA A 123 18.40 -4.14 -1.29
N LEU A 124 17.80 -4.10 -0.11
CA LEU A 124 16.72 -3.17 0.23
C LEU A 124 16.86 -2.68 1.67
N SER A 125 16.50 -1.41 1.88
CA SER A 125 16.45 -0.76 3.18
C SER A 125 15.06 -0.18 3.39
N PHE A 126 14.40 -0.47 4.51
CA PHE A 126 13.01 -0.08 4.72
C PHE A 126 12.62 0.02 6.20
N SER A 127 11.68 0.93 6.51
CA SER A 127 11.04 0.98 7.83
C SER A 127 10.14 -0.24 8.03
N SER A 128 10.06 -0.80 9.23
CA SER A 128 9.29 -2.04 9.46
C SER A 128 9.06 -2.30 10.95
N TYR A 129 8.60 -3.51 11.25
CA TYR A 129 8.20 -4.02 12.56
C TYR A 129 8.80 -5.42 12.81
N PRO A 130 8.97 -5.86 14.07
CA PRO A 130 9.42 -7.22 14.37
C PRO A 130 8.51 -8.28 13.75
N GLY A 131 9.10 -9.29 13.11
CA GLY A 131 8.35 -10.42 12.54
C GLY A 131 7.72 -10.16 11.16
N GLU A 132 7.62 -8.91 10.72
CA GLU A 132 7.13 -8.60 9.38
C GLU A 132 8.17 -8.87 8.30
N LEU A 133 7.73 -9.24 7.11
CA LEU A 133 8.61 -9.45 5.96
C LEU A 133 8.62 -8.27 4.97
N SER A 134 7.70 -7.33 5.17
CA SER A 134 7.47 -6.09 4.42
C SER A 134 7.55 -4.88 5.36
N SER A 135 7.30 -3.68 4.84
CA SER A 135 7.39 -2.42 5.57
C SER A 135 6.11 -2.13 6.37
N ASP A 136 4.93 -2.40 5.78
CA ASP A 136 3.56 -2.08 6.26
C ASP A 136 3.30 -0.57 6.41
N ASP A 137 4.35 0.26 6.26
CA ASP A 137 4.28 1.72 6.33
C ASP A 137 3.72 2.37 5.05
N ASP A 138 4.29 2.30 3.84
CA ASP A 138 5.54 1.67 3.39
C ASP A 138 6.61 2.71 2.97
N PHE A 139 7.88 2.44 3.29
CA PHE A 139 9.03 3.20 2.78
C PHE A 139 10.20 2.28 2.47
N TYR A 140 10.55 2.15 1.19
CA TYR A 140 11.64 1.30 0.70
C TYR A 140 12.67 2.09 -0.10
N LEU A 141 13.94 1.71 0.05
CA LEU A 141 15.05 2.07 -0.83
C LEU A 141 15.67 0.79 -1.37
N THR A 142 15.75 0.65 -2.69
CA THR A 142 16.33 -0.52 -3.36
C THR A 142 17.70 -0.22 -3.95
N ASN A 143 18.54 -1.24 -4.12
CA ASN A 143 19.80 -1.11 -4.85
C ASN A 143 19.62 -0.88 -6.35
N THR A 144 18.40 -1.03 -6.88
CA THR A 144 18.08 -0.68 -8.27
C THR A 144 17.88 0.83 -8.46
N GLY A 145 17.94 1.61 -7.38
CA GLY A 145 17.73 3.06 -7.41
C GLY A 145 16.27 3.46 -7.26
N LEU A 146 15.37 2.53 -6.94
CA LEU A 146 13.97 2.84 -6.68
C LEU A 146 13.75 3.18 -5.21
N ALA A 147 13.05 4.29 -4.97
CA ALA A 147 12.42 4.57 -3.70
C ALA A 147 10.91 4.37 -3.83
N VAL A 148 10.31 3.60 -2.92
CA VAL A 148 8.89 3.28 -2.93
C VAL A 148 8.25 3.77 -1.64
N LEU A 149 7.25 4.64 -1.78
CA LEU A 149 6.42 5.15 -0.70
C LEU A 149 4.98 4.75 -0.97
N GLN A 150 4.14 4.74 0.06
CA GLN A 150 2.73 4.44 -0.09
C GLN A 150 1.86 5.26 0.89
N THR A 151 0.59 5.47 0.55
CA THR A 151 -0.46 5.76 1.55
C THR A 151 -1.72 4.94 1.25
N THR A 152 -2.47 4.54 2.30
CA THR A 152 -3.60 3.62 2.12
C THR A 152 -4.84 4.39 1.72
N ASN A 153 -5.49 3.96 0.64
CA ASN A 153 -6.77 4.50 0.18
C ASN A 153 -7.91 3.69 0.78
N ARG A 154 -8.98 4.38 1.19
CA ARG A 154 -10.18 3.72 1.70
C ARG A 154 -11.12 3.39 0.54
N VAL A 155 -11.51 2.12 0.37
CA VAL A 155 -12.60 1.76 -0.54
C VAL A 155 -13.94 1.94 0.18
N LEU A 156 -14.74 2.91 -0.26
CA LEU A 156 -16.07 3.20 0.31
C LEU A 156 -17.19 2.40 -0.35
N ASN A 157 -17.01 2.07 -1.63
CA ASN A 157 -17.90 1.19 -2.37
C ASN A 157 -17.61 -0.26 -1.98
N GLU A 158 -18.33 -0.77 -0.98
CA GLU A 158 -18.08 -2.12 -0.45
C GLU A 158 -18.45 -3.23 -1.43
N SER A 159 -19.29 -2.95 -2.42
CA SER A 159 -19.62 -3.94 -3.46
C SER A 159 -18.38 -4.47 -4.20
N LEU A 160 -17.31 -3.67 -4.32
CA LEU A 160 -16.05 -4.06 -4.94
C LEU A 160 -15.35 -5.22 -4.20
N PHE A 161 -15.60 -5.39 -2.90
CA PHE A 161 -14.98 -6.49 -2.14
C PHE A 161 -15.54 -7.87 -2.53
N HIS A 162 -16.60 -7.94 -3.34
CA HIS A 162 -17.02 -9.19 -3.98
C HIS A 162 -15.90 -9.81 -4.84
N ASP A 163 -15.05 -8.97 -5.45
CA ASP A 163 -13.99 -9.41 -6.37
C ASP A 163 -12.74 -9.93 -5.64
N VAL A 164 -12.62 -9.70 -4.33
CA VAL A 164 -11.49 -10.21 -3.52
C VAL A 164 -11.60 -11.71 -3.34
N HIS A 165 -10.69 -12.50 -3.93
CA HIS A 165 -10.75 -13.96 -3.93
C HIS A 165 -9.42 -14.64 -3.54
N PRO A 166 -9.42 -15.89 -3.03
CA PRO A 166 -8.21 -16.56 -2.55
C PRO A 166 -7.18 -16.88 -3.64
N HIS A 167 -7.56 -16.93 -4.92
CA HIS A 167 -6.64 -17.12 -6.05
C HIS A 167 -5.90 -15.83 -6.44
N SER A 168 -5.42 -15.08 -5.46
CA SER A 168 -4.71 -13.80 -5.62
C SER A 168 -3.52 -13.74 -4.66
N LEU A 169 -2.69 -12.70 -4.78
CA LEU A 169 -1.56 -12.48 -3.87
C LEU A 169 -1.82 -11.25 -2.99
N PRO A 170 -1.73 -11.36 -1.65
CA PRO A 170 -1.77 -10.21 -0.74
C PRO A 170 -0.77 -9.11 -1.14
N SER A 171 -1.10 -7.85 -0.82
CA SER A 171 -0.29 -6.67 -1.18
C SER A 171 1.16 -6.80 -0.74
N TRP A 172 1.41 -7.21 0.50
CA TRP A 172 2.77 -7.35 1.04
C TRP A 172 3.65 -8.34 0.24
N GLN A 173 3.04 -9.35 -0.40
CA GLN A 173 3.77 -10.29 -1.25
C GLN A 173 4.12 -9.66 -2.58
N ARG A 174 3.16 -8.97 -3.19
CA ARG A 174 3.31 -8.31 -4.50
C ARG A 174 4.32 -7.18 -4.44
N GLU A 175 4.28 -6.36 -3.38
CA GLU A 175 5.26 -5.28 -3.16
C GLU A 175 6.67 -5.83 -2.98
N ARG A 176 6.85 -6.91 -2.20
CA ARG A 176 8.16 -7.55 -2.04
C ARG A 176 8.69 -8.09 -3.38
N VAL A 177 7.83 -8.72 -4.17
CA VAL A 177 8.19 -9.20 -5.51
C VAL A 177 8.59 -8.03 -6.40
N ALA A 178 7.79 -6.96 -6.43
CA ALA A 178 8.07 -5.76 -7.22
C ALA A 178 9.41 -5.12 -6.84
N CYS A 179 9.72 -4.99 -5.54
CA CYS A 179 11.00 -4.49 -5.07
C CYS A 179 12.19 -5.39 -5.43
N TRP A 180 11.97 -6.70 -5.64
CA TRP A 180 13.02 -7.65 -6.03
C TRP A 180 13.23 -7.71 -7.55
N THR A 181 12.19 -7.51 -8.34
CA THR A 181 12.22 -7.71 -9.81
C THR A 181 12.38 -6.42 -10.61
N ALA A 182 11.93 -5.28 -10.08
CA ALA A 182 11.84 -4.04 -10.85
C ALA A 182 13.16 -3.27 -10.98
N ARG A 183 13.37 -2.68 -12.17
CA ARG A 183 14.48 -1.78 -12.49
C ARG A 183 14.04 -0.33 -12.71
N ASP A 184 12.76 -0.11 -12.93
CA ASP A 184 12.13 1.19 -13.15
C ASP A 184 10.70 1.20 -12.58
N GLY A 185 10.08 2.38 -12.55
CA GLY A 185 8.72 2.56 -12.05
C GLY A 185 7.66 1.73 -12.79
N PRO A 186 7.63 1.72 -14.14
CA PRO A 186 6.69 0.89 -14.90
C PRO A 186 6.79 -0.61 -14.62
N ALA A 187 8.01 -1.15 -14.51
CA ALA A 187 8.22 -2.56 -14.16
C ALA A 187 7.73 -2.86 -12.73
N TRP A 188 7.95 -1.94 -11.79
CA TRP A 188 7.43 -2.05 -10.43
C TRP A 188 5.91 -2.07 -10.43
N ALA A 189 5.28 -1.17 -11.17
CA ALA A 189 3.83 -1.08 -11.32
C ALA A 189 3.22 -2.35 -11.95
N ALA A 190 3.87 -2.90 -12.98
CA ALA A 190 3.43 -4.15 -13.60
C ALA A 190 3.52 -5.35 -12.61
N ALA A 191 4.61 -5.42 -11.84
CA ALA A 191 4.81 -6.47 -10.85
C ALA A 191 3.78 -6.39 -9.71
N VAL A 192 3.49 -5.20 -9.19
CA VAL A 192 2.48 -5.05 -8.13
C VAL A 192 1.06 -5.29 -8.64
N ALA A 193 0.77 -4.98 -9.92
CA ALA A 193 -0.55 -5.20 -10.51
C ALA A 193 -0.86 -6.69 -10.78
N ALA A 194 0.17 -7.51 -10.99
CA ALA A 194 0.01 -8.94 -11.21
C ALA A 194 -0.62 -9.62 -9.99
N HIS A 195 -1.64 -10.45 -10.24
CA HIS A 195 -2.40 -11.16 -9.20
C HIS A 195 -2.98 -10.26 -8.10
N ASN A 196 -3.40 -9.04 -8.46
CA ASN A 196 -4.07 -8.09 -7.56
C ASN A 196 -5.15 -8.79 -6.71
N SER A 197 -5.00 -8.68 -5.39
CA SER A 197 -5.94 -9.24 -4.41
C SER A 197 -7.14 -8.35 -4.10
N GLY A 198 -7.08 -7.05 -4.41
CA GLY A 198 -8.02 -6.06 -3.90
C GLY A 198 -7.90 -5.85 -2.39
N THR A 199 -6.74 -6.15 -1.81
CA THR A 199 -6.43 -5.97 -0.39
C THR A 199 -5.14 -5.16 -0.26
N GLY A 200 -5.02 -4.37 0.80
CA GLY A 200 -3.93 -3.38 0.90
C GLY A 200 -4.07 -2.35 -0.22
N ASN A 201 -5.25 -1.74 -0.30
CA ASN A 201 -5.61 -0.83 -1.38
C ASN A 201 -4.96 0.53 -1.18
N ASN A 202 -4.00 0.85 -2.05
CA ASN A 202 -2.96 1.83 -1.77
C ASN A 202 -2.75 2.76 -2.97
N GLN A 203 -2.21 3.95 -2.71
CA GLN A 203 -1.49 4.75 -3.70
C GLN A 203 0.01 4.58 -3.43
N TRP A 204 0.74 4.00 -4.37
CA TRP A 204 2.20 3.92 -4.33
C TRP A 204 2.83 5.03 -5.18
N MET A 205 3.93 5.56 -4.68
CA MET A 205 4.82 6.50 -5.36
C MET A 205 6.17 5.82 -5.55
N VAL A 206 6.52 5.52 -6.79
CA VAL A 206 7.78 4.88 -7.15
C VAL A 206 8.68 5.91 -7.80
N ALA A 207 9.64 6.42 -7.04
CA ALA A 207 10.64 7.38 -7.52
C ALA A 207 11.87 6.62 -8.03
N ASP A 208 12.23 6.84 -9.30
CA ASP A 208 13.47 6.32 -9.90
C ASP A 208 14.60 7.34 -9.70
N LEU A 209 15.37 7.14 -8.65
CA LEU A 209 16.45 8.05 -8.25
C LEU A 209 17.56 8.12 -9.30
N GLY A 210 17.72 7.09 -10.13
CA GLY A 210 18.71 7.07 -11.22
C GLY A 210 18.36 8.03 -12.36
N ARG A 211 17.10 8.50 -12.43
CA ARG A 211 16.63 9.49 -13.40
C ARG A 211 16.72 10.93 -12.92
N PHE A 212 17.06 11.15 -11.65
CA PHE A 212 17.25 12.48 -11.09
C PHE A 212 18.71 12.90 -11.20
N ALA A 213 18.95 14.06 -11.83
CA ALA A 213 20.27 14.69 -11.89
C ALA A 213 20.16 16.10 -11.29
N PRO A 214 20.91 16.41 -10.20
CA PRO A 214 20.86 17.72 -9.56
C PRO A 214 21.11 18.87 -10.54
N GLY A 215 20.20 19.85 -10.52
CA GLY A 215 20.24 21.06 -11.37
C GLY A 215 19.83 20.85 -12.83
N ALA A 216 19.43 19.63 -13.22
CA ALA A 216 18.92 19.33 -14.55
C ALA A 216 17.40 19.26 -14.57
N ASP A 217 16.81 19.44 -15.77
CA ASP A 217 15.37 19.30 -15.98
C ASP A 217 14.89 17.89 -15.63
N LEU A 218 13.67 17.79 -15.07
CA LEU A 218 13.06 16.52 -14.71
C LEU A 218 12.67 15.74 -15.97
N THR A 219 12.93 14.44 -15.98
CA THR A 219 12.64 13.58 -17.13
C THR A 219 11.47 12.63 -16.87
N PRO A 220 10.54 12.43 -17.83
CA PRO A 220 9.42 11.50 -17.69
C PRO A 220 9.86 10.11 -17.22
N GLY A 221 9.15 9.55 -16.24
CA GLY A 221 9.50 8.30 -15.56
C GLY A 221 10.29 8.47 -14.26
N LEU A 222 10.63 9.71 -13.85
CA LEU A 222 11.22 9.98 -12.53
C LEU A 222 10.28 9.53 -11.40
N LEU A 223 8.98 9.76 -11.55
CA LEU A 223 7.97 9.36 -10.57
C LEU A 223 6.85 8.58 -11.26
N THR A 224 6.65 7.32 -10.89
CA THR A 224 5.48 6.52 -11.30
C THR A 224 4.50 6.45 -10.16
N ILE A 225 3.24 6.77 -10.42
CA ILE A 225 2.15 6.61 -9.44
C ILE A 225 1.33 5.38 -9.79
N VAL A 226 0.99 4.61 -8.77
CA VAL A 226 0.17 3.40 -8.89
C VAL A 226 -0.97 3.48 -7.89
N GLU A 227 -2.20 3.21 -8.31
CA GLU A 227 -3.35 3.10 -7.40
C GLU A 227 -4.09 1.80 -7.61
N GLN A 228 -4.36 1.09 -6.51
CA GLN A 228 -5.10 -0.17 -6.53
C GLN A 228 -6.39 -0.08 -5.73
N ILE A 229 -7.41 -0.73 -6.31
CA ILE A 229 -8.64 -1.17 -5.63
C ILE A 229 -8.96 -2.62 -6.06
N PRO A 230 -9.98 -3.29 -5.49
CA PRO A 230 -10.43 -4.57 -6.03
C PRO A 230 -10.77 -4.46 -7.52
N GLY A 231 -10.23 -5.38 -8.33
CA GLY A 231 -10.50 -5.47 -9.77
C GLY A 231 -9.84 -4.41 -10.66
N ARG A 232 -9.12 -3.42 -10.11
CA ARG A 232 -8.50 -2.34 -10.90
C ARG A 232 -7.16 -1.88 -10.32
N VAL A 233 -6.21 -1.63 -11.23
CA VAL A 233 -4.99 -0.88 -10.95
C VAL A 233 -4.83 0.22 -11.98
N ALA A 234 -4.62 1.46 -11.54
CA ALA A 234 -4.29 2.61 -12.38
C ALA A 234 -2.80 2.92 -12.24
N VAL A 235 -2.16 3.29 -13.34
CA VAL A 235 -0.72 3.61 -13.39
C VAL A 235 -0.53 4.82 -14.30
N TRP A 236 0.24 5.81 -13.84
CA TRP A 236 0.62 6.96 -14.67
C TRP A 236 1.96 7.57 -14.23
N ASP A 237 2.53 8.39 -15.11
CA ASP A 237 3.73 9.18 -14.81
C ASP A 237 3.35 10.42 -13.99
N GLY A 238 3.83 10.48 -12.76
CA GLY A 238 3.67 11.59 -11.83
C GLY A 238 4.69 12.71 -12.01
N THR A 239 5.72 12.52 -12.84
CA THR A 239 6.81 13.51 -13.05
C THR A 239 6.31 14.92 -13.37
N PRO A 240 5.28 15.12 -14.24
CA PRO A 240 4.77 16.47 -14.53
C PRO A 240 4.17 17.21 -13.33
N HIS A 241 3.88 16.51 -12.22
CA HIS A 241 3.45 17.16 -10.97
C HIS A 241 4.64 17.68 -10.16
N LEU A 242 5.79 17.02 -10.24
CA LEU A 242 7.02 17.47 -9.59
C LEU A 242 7.56 18.75 -10.20
N GLU A 243 7.31 18.99 -11.49
CA GLU A 243 7.59 20.28 -12.15
C GLU A 243 6.83 21.45 -11.49
N ARG A 244 5.73 21.16 -10.79
CA ARG A 244 4.95 22.13 -10.00
C ARG A 244 5.41 22.21 -8.54
N GLY A 245 6.46 21.48 -8.16
CA GLY A 245 7.11 21.49 -6.86
C GLY A 245 7.03 20.16 -6.12
N TYR A 246 5.86 19.51 -6.09
CA TYR A 246 5.67 18.31 -5.27
C TYR A 246 4.48 17.43 -5.69
N TRP A 247 4.53 16.17 -5.26
CA TRP A 247 3.43 15.20 -5.23
C TRP A 247 3.06 14.87 -3.78
N PRO A 248 1.88 15.27 -3.29
CA PRO A 248 1.38 14.88 -1.98
C PRO A 248 0.57 13.58 -2.04
N SER A 249 0.56 12.82 -0.94
CA SER A 249 -0.29 11.63 -0.78
C SER A 249 -0.91 11.60 0.63
N TYR A 250 -2.23 11.45 0.70
CA TYR A 250 -3.03 11.66 1.92
C TYR A 250 -4.35 10.85 1.94
N ASN A 251 -4.31 9.59 1.51
CA ASN A 251 -5.43 8.63 1.64
C ASN A 251 -6.68 8.90 0.81
N ILE A 252 -6.52 9.69 -0.25
CA ILE A 252 -7.58 9.95 -1.22
C ILE A 252 -7.02 9.58 -2.59
N PRO A 253 -7.73 8.72 -3.36
CA PRO A 253 -7.29 8.38 -4.71
C PRO A 253 -7.18 9.60 -5.61
N ALA A 254 -6.08 9.68 -6.36
CA ALA A 254 -5.81 10.75 -7.31
C ALA A 254 -6.30 10.41 -8.73
N ASP A 255 -6.31 9.13 -9.12
CA ASP A 255 -6.88 8.72 -10.41
C ASP A 255 -8.40 8.93 -10.38
N PRO A 256 -8.98 9.71 -11.32
CA PRO A 256 -10.42 9.98 -11.33
C PRO A 256 -11.28 8.71 -11.42
N GLY A 257 -10.77 7.69 -12.12
CA GLY A 257 -11.44 6.41 -12.26
C GLY A 257 -11.44 5.61 -10.95
N VAL A 258 -10.32 5.55 -10.24
CA VAL A 258 -10.20 4.90 -8.92
C VAL A 258 -11.02 5.67 -7.90
N TYR A 259 -10.95 7.01 -7.87
CA TYR A 259 -11.72 7.86 -6.98
C TYR A 259 -13.24 7.62 -7.11
N ALA A 260 -13.74 7.62 -8.35
CA ALA A 260 -15.15 7.37 -8.63
C ALA A 260 -15.56 5.93 -8.30
N ALA A 261 -14.80 4.93 -8.75
CA ALA A 261 -15.11 3.52 -8.50
C ALA A 261 -15.10 3.16 -7.01
N SER A 262 -14.20 3.76 -6.25
CA SER A 262 -14.09 3.62 -4.80
C SER A 262 -15.23 4.27 -4.03
N GLY A 263 -16.12 5.03 -4.68
CA GLY A 263 -17.30 5.64 -4.08
C GLY A 263 -17.12 7.06 -3.54
N TYR A 264 -15.95 7.69 -3.70
CA TYR A 264 -15.71 9.04 -3.14
C TYR A 264 -16.55 10.12 -3.81
N ALA A 265 -16.77 10.05 -5.13
CA ALA A 265 -17.58 11.03 -5.84
C ALA A 265 -19.03 11.08 -5.32
N ALA A 266 -19.63 9.90 -5.12
CA ALA A 266 -20.98 9.77 -4.59
C ALA A 266 -21.04 10.23 -3.11
N ALA A 267 -20.06 9.85 -2.29
CA ALA A 267 -19.98 10.29 -0.89
C ALA A 267 -19.85 11.81 -0.77
N ALA A 268 -18.97 12.42 -1.57
CA ALA A 268 -18.78 13.88 -1.58
C ALA A 268 -20.07 14.62 -2.00
N ALA A 269 -20.75 14.15 -3.05
CA ALA A 269 -22.01 14.74 -3.48
C ALA A 269 -23.11 14.65 -2.40
N ALA A 270 -23.21 13.50 -1.72
CA ALA A 270 -24.17 13.31 -0.64
C ALA A 270 -23.87 14.16 0.60
N LEU A 271 -22.60 14.38 0.91
CA LEU A 271 -22.19 15.27 1.99
C LEU A 271 -22.48 16.74 1.68
N ALA A 272 -22.27 17.17 0.43
CA ALA A 272 -22.53 18.54 0.00
C ALA A 272 -24.03 18.90 -0.05
N ALA A 273 -24.91 17.89 -0.18
CA ALA A 273 -26.35 18.07 -0.24
C ALA A 273 -27.03 18.21 1.14
N ARG A 274 -26.28 18.18 2.24
CA ARG A 274 -26.77 18.24 3.62
C ARG A 274 -26.34 19.54 4.31
#